data_AF-B1V5Y2-F1
#
_entry.id   AF-B1V5Y2-F1
#
_cell.length_a   1.000
_cell.length_b   1.000
_cell.length_c   1.000
_cell.angle_alpha   90.00
_cell.angle_beta   90.00
_cell.angle_gamma   90.00
#
_symmetry.space_group_name_H-M   'P 1'
#
loop_
_entity.id
_entity.type
_entity.pdbx_description
1 polymer ?
#
loop_
_entity_poly.entity_id
_entity_poly.type
_entity_poly.pdbx_seq_one_letter_code
_entity_poly.pdbx_strand_id
1 'polypeptide(L)'
;MKKFSLIFIVLSLTLLFLGCGNNNEVPRYSSTADRDTIESFGVDGQFAIYKCVDKNFNKKLDLFDTKNQHRIDLVSNYKEIEPYVYTIGENGYTKLNYANGNLIQSNDLNEFSNNDKAIFEKLNK
;
A
#
# COMPACT_ATOMS: atom_id res chain seq x y z
N MET A 1 -6.00 -46.48 45.16
CA MET A 1 -5.21 -45.65 44.24
C MET A 1 -6.07 -44.54 43.61
N LYS A 2 -6.58 -43.57 44.38
CA LYS A 2 -7.43 -42.47 43.85
C LYS A 2 -7.06 -41.07 44.36
N LYS A 3 -6.12 -40.96 45.31
CA LYS A 3 -5.76 -39.68 45.96
C LYS A 3 -4.58 -38.95 45.30
N PHE A 4 -3.83 -39.62 44.42
CA PHE A 4 -2.67 -39.02 43.73
C PHE A 4 -3.01 -38.36 42.39
N SER A 5 -4.17 -38.65 41.79
CA SER A 5 -4.55 -38.11 40.48
C SER A 5 -4.93 -36.61 40.54
N LEU A 6 -5.54 -36.16 41.65
CA LEU A 6 -5.99 -34.76 41.76
C LEU A 6 -4.84 -33.76 41.85
N ILE A 7 -3.70 -34.15 42.44
CA ILE A 7 -2.53 -33.27 42.63
C ILE A 7 -1.88 -32.94 41.28
N PHE A 8 -1.85 -33.88 40.33
CA PHE A 8 -1.29 -33.66 38.99
C PHE A 8 -2.13 -32.69 38.14
N ILE A 9 -3.46 -32.66 38.32
CA ILE A 9 -4.36 -31.77 37.57
C ILE A 9 -4.24 -30.33 38.05
N VAL A 10 -4.04 -30.11 39.35
CA VAL A 10 -3.86 -28.75 39.90
C VAL A 10 -2.49 -28.18 39.52
N LEU A 11 -1.45 -29.02 39.49
CA LEU A 11 -0.10 -28.59 39.13
C LEU A 11 0.01 -28.18 37.65
N SER A 12 -0.66 -28.90 36.73
CA SER A 12 -0.64 -28.57 35.29
C SER A 12 -1.38 -27.27 34.96
N LEU A 13 -2.38 -26.89 35.74
CA LEU A 13 -3.17 -25.67 35.51
C LEU A 13 -2.39 -24.39 35.89
N THR A 14 -1.50 -24.46 36.87
CA THR A 14 -0.69 -23.29 37.31
C THR A 14 0.42 -22.90 36.34
N LEU A 15 0.87 -23.83 35.49
CA LEU A 15 1.89 -23.57 34.46
C LEU A 15 1.32 -22.79 33.25
N LEU A 16 0.01 -22.77 33.05
CA LEU A 16 -0.63 -22.02 31.95
C LEU A 16 -0.63 -20.49 32.18
N PHE A 17 -0.43 -20.02 33.41
CA PHE A 17 -0.49 -18.60 33.76
C PHE A 17 0.88 -17.91 33.87
N LEU A 18 1.99 -18.65 33.78
CA LEU A 18 3.34 -18.07 33.84
C LEU A 18 3.90 -17.66 32.46
N GLY A 19 3.15 -17.87 31.37
CA GLY A 19 3.59 -17.61 29.99
C GLY A 19 3.05 -16.34 29.33
N CYS A 20 2.26 -15.51 30.02
CA CYS A 20 1.69 -14.30 29.44
C CYS A 20 2.20 -13.05 30.16
N GLY A 21 3.38 -12.58 29.76
CA GLY A 21 3.92 -11.36 30.36
C GLY A 21 5.27 -10.97 29.76
N ASN A 22 5.39 -10.97 28.44
CA ASN A 22 6.44 -10.18 27.80
C ASN A 22 5.74 -9.14 26.92
N ASN A 23 5.37 -8.02 27.54
CA ASN A 23 4.72 -6.89 26.88
C ASN A 23 5.69 -6.09 26.00
N ASN A 24 6.65 -6.77 25.36
CA ASN A 24 7.36 -6.25 24.21
C ASN A 24 6.52 -6.54 22.96
N GLU A 25 5.21 -6.29 23.05
CA GLU A 25 4.36 -6.27 21.87
C GLU A 25 4.81 -5.08 21.03
N VAL A 26 5.75 -5.34 20.13
CA VAL A 26 5.84 -4.55 18.89
C VAL A 26 4.41 -4.54 18.35
N PRO A 27 3.78 -3.37 18.14
CA PRO A 27 2.36 -3.32 17.82
C PRO A 27 2.11 -4.21 16.61
N ARG A 28 1.25 -5.23 16.78
CA ARG A 28 0.88 -6.18 15.70
C ARG A 28 0.28 -5.47 14.49
N TYR A 29 -0.19 -4.24 14.71
CA TYR A 29 -0.49 -3.29 13.66
C TYR A 29 0.68 -2.33 13.52
N SER A 30 1.49 -2.56 12.49
CA SER A 30 2.30 -1.48 11.92
C SER A 30 1.36 -0.33 11.62
N SER A 31 1.56 0.84 12.25
CA SER A 31 0.82 2.07 11.96
C SER A 31 1.17 2.64 10.57
N THR A 32 1.61 1.81 9.63
CA THR A 32 1.61 2.12 8.20
C THR A 32 0.15 2.23 7.79
N ALA A 33 -0.41 3.42 8.05
CA ALA A 33 -1.68 4.01 7.67
C ALA A 33 -2.70 3.05 7.04
N ASP A 34 -3.93 2.99 7.55
CA ASP A 34 -5.05 2.37 6.83
C ASP A 34 -5.05 2.85 5.36
N ARG A 35 -4.60 1.97 4.47
CA ARG A 35 -4.56 2.19 3.03
C ARG A 35 -5.71 1.40 2.43
N ASP A 36 -6.71 2.10 1.94
CA ASP A 36 -7.79 1.47 1.18
C ASP A 36 -7.36 1.38 -0.28
N THR A 37 -7.34 0.18 -0.86
CA THR A 37 -7.18 0.03 -2.31
C THR A 37 -8.37 0.66 -3.03
N ILE A 38 -8.11 1.64 -3.88
CA ILE A 38 -9.13 2.20 -4.78
C ILE A 38 -9.20 1.36 -6.05
N GLU A 39 -8.03 1.07 -6.63
CA GLU A 39 -7.93 0.40 -7.92
C GLU A 39 -6.59 -0.34 -8.02
N SER A 40 -6.60 -1.48 -8.72
CA SER A 40 -5.43 -2.34 -8.92
C SER A 40 -5.24 -2.60 -10.41
N PHE A 41 -3.98 -2.64 -10.85
CA PHE A 41 -3.58 -2.78 -12.24
C PHE A 41 -2.48 -3.83 -12.39
N GLY A 42 -2.35 -4.36 -13.61
CA GLY A 42 -1.36 -5.38 -13.93
C GLY A 42 -1.70 -6.77 -13.36
N VAL A 43 -0.83 -7.73 -13.66
CA VAL A 43 -1.00 -9.13 -13.22
C VAL A 43 -1.00 -9.17 -11.69
N ASP A 44 -2.04 -9.80 -11.13
CA ASP A 44 -2.25 -9.97 -9.68
C ASP A 44 -2.27 -8.65 -8.88
N GLY A 45 -2.59 -7.52 -9.52
CA GLY A 45 -2.62 -6.22 -8.86
C GLY A 45 -1.24 -5.71 -8.45
N GLN A 46 -0.21 -5.98 -9.27
CA GLN A 46 1.16 -5.50 -9.08
C GLN A 46 1.23 -3.98 -8.81
N PHE A 47 0.35 -3.20 -9.41
CA PHE A 47 0.26 -1.77 -9.17
C PHE A 47 -1.09 -1.43 -8.57
N ALA A 48 -1.14 -0.44 -7.70
CA ALA A 48 -2.39 -0.01 -7.09
C ALA A 48 -2.40 1.49 -6.83
N ILE A 49 -3.60 2.07 -6.83
CA ILE A 49 -3.87 3.37 -6.24
C ILE A 49 -4.45 3.11 -4.86
N TYR A 50 -3.71 3.49 -3.82
CA TYR A 50 -4.22 3.48 -2.45
C TYR A 50 -4.73 4.85 -2.06
N LYS A 51 -5.86 4.87 -1.36
CA LYS A 51 -6.27 6.01 -0.55
C LYS A 51 -5.54 5.93 0.78
N CYS A 52 -4.83 7.00 1.14
CA CYS A 52 -4.18 7.12 2.43
C CYS A 52 -4.48 8.48 3.06
N VAL A 53 -4.08 8.65 4.32
CA VAL A 53 -4.16 9.91 5.07
C VAL A 53 -2.78 10.36 5.48
N ASP A 54 -2.50 11.66 5.33
CA ASP A 54 -1.28 12.26 5.86
C ASP A 54 -1.39 12.55 7.37
N LYS A 55 -0.32 13.07 7.97
CA LYS A 55 -0.27 13.40 9.40
C LYS A 55 -1.30 14.46 9.83
N ASN A 56 -1.82 15.23 8.88
CA ASN A 56 -2.83 16.26 9.09
C ASN A 56 -4.24 15.76 8.70
N PHE A 57 -4.41 14.44 8.51
CA PHE A 57 -5.66 13.79 8.12
C PHE A 57 -6.20 14.22 6.74
N ASN A 58 -5.35 14.78 5.88
CA ASN A 58 -5.76 15.04 4.50
C ASN A 58 -5.74 13.73 3.72
N LYS A 59 -6.79 13.51 2.93
CA LYS A 59 -6.86 12.38 1.99
C LYS A 59 -5.82 12.56 0.90
N LYS A 60 -5.08 11.49 0.63
CA LYS A 60 -4.04 11.40 -0.39
C LYS A 60 -4.25 10.14 -1.23
N LEU A 61 -3.78 10.17 -2.46
CA LEU A 61 -3.69 8.99 -3.31
C LEU A 61 -2.22 8.60 -3.45
N ASP A 62 -1.94 7.30 -3.40
CA ASP A 62 -0.59 6.74 -3.42
C ASP A 62 -0.54 5.72 -4.55
N LEU A 63 0.16 6.07 -5.64
CA LEU A 63 0.50 5.12 -6.69
C LEU A 63 1.62 4.22 -6.17
N PHE A 64 1.34 2.93 -6.07
CA PHE A 64 2.19 1.99 -5.36
C PHE A 64 2.48 0.74 -6.19
N ASP A 65 3.73 0.29 -6.16
CA ASP A 65 4.15 -1.01 -6.65
C ASP A 65 4.02 -2.03 -5.49
N THR A 66 2.94 -2.81 -5.52
CA THR A 66 2.60 -3.79 -4.48
C THR A 66 3.62 -4.93 -4.44
N LYS A 67 4.15 -5.32 -5.60
CA LYS A 67 5.13 -6.39 -5.73
C LYS A 67 6.47 -6.02 -5.10
N ASN A 68 6.93 -4.79 -5.33
CA ASN A 68 8.20 -4.28 -4.80
C ASN A 68 8.03 -3.54 -3.45
N GLN A 69 6.80 -3.44 -2.93
CA GLN A 69 6.46 -2.74 -1.70
C GLN A 69 6.95 -1.28 -1.68
N HIS A 70 6.81 -0.60 -2.80
CA HIS A 70 7.38 0.73 -3.01
C HIS A 70 6.32 1.73 -3.48
N ARG A 71 6.26 2.90 -2.83
CA ARG A 71 5.50 4.05 -3.31
C ARG A 71 6.21 4.66 -4.51
N ILE A 72 5.50 4.73 -5.63
CA ILE A 72 5.97 5.39 -6.85
C ILE A 72 5.73 6.91 -6.75
N ASP A 73 4.54 7.32 -6.33
CA ASP A 73 4.18 8.74 -6.28
C ASP A 73 2.97 8.99 -5.35
N LEU A 74 2.93 10.18 -4.73
CA LEU A 74 1.72 10.70 -4.12
C LEU A 74 0.97 11.53 -5.16
N VAL A 75 -0.16 11.03 -5.61
CA VAL A 75 -0.86 11.57 -6.78
C VAL A 75 -2.06 12.41 -6.37
N SER A 76 -2.32 13.48 -7.13
CA SER A 76 -3.53 14.30 -7.00
C SER A 76 -4.63 13.77 -7.92
N ASN A 77 -4.28 13.45 -9.16
CA ASN A 77 -5.18 12.93 -10.18
C ASN A 77 -4.54 11.73 -10.88
N TYR A 78 -5.40 10.79 -11.33
CA TYR A 78 -4.98 9.67 -12.14
C TYR A 78 -6.06 9.27 -13.15
N LYS A 79 -5.63 8.60 -14.22
CA LYS A 79 -6.53 7.99 -15.20
C LYS A 79 -5.91 6.75 -15.79
N GLU A 80 -6.69 5.67 -15.83
CA GLU A 80 -6.35 4.49 -16.61
C GLU A 80 -6.76 4.68 -18.08
N ILE A 81 -5.85 4.30 -18.97
CA ILE A 81 -6.08 4.03 -20.39
C ILE A 81 -5.26 2.79 -20.73
N GLU A 82 -5.90 1.62 -20.67
CA GLU A 82 -5.24 0.31 -20.78
C GLU A 82 -4.20 0.24 -21.94
N PRO A 83 -2.98 -0.29 -21.70
CA PRO A 83 -2.44 -0.82 -20.45
C PRO A 83 -1.69 0.21 -19.59
N TYR A 84 -2.07 1.48 -19.66
CA TYR A 84 -1.35 2.58 -19.02
C TYR A 84 -2.15 3.24 -17.90
N VAL A 85 -1.43 3.65 -16.85
CA VAL A 85 -1.93 4.57 -15.84
C VAL A 85 -1.15 5.87 -15.96
N TYR A 86 -1.89 6.97 -16.13
CA TYR A 86 -1.36 8.33 -16.17
C TYR A 86 -1.67 8.99 -14.84
N THR A 87 -0.67 9.59 -14.20
CA THR A 87 -0.87 10.33 -12.95
C THR A 87 -0.21 11.69 -12.98
N ILE A 88 -0.77 12.61 -12.20
CA ILE A 88 -0.14 13.88 -11.82
C ILE A 88 0.04 13.82 -10.31
N GLY A 89 1.26 14.02 -9.82
CA GLY A 89 1.60 13.89 -8.41
C GLY A 89 2.79 14.73 -7.99
N GLU A 90 3.33 14.42 -6.82
CA GLU A 90 4.48 15.12 -6.23
C GLU A 90 5.74 15.00 -7.11
N ASN A 91 5.86 13.89 -7.85
CA ASN A 91 6.96 13.65 -8.79
C ASN A 91 6.66 14.11 -10.24
N GLY A 92 5.61 14.92 -10.42
CA GLY A 92 5.22 15.47 -11.72
C GLY A 92 4.27 14.56 -12.49
N TYR A 93 4.58 14.33 -13.76
CA TYR A 93 3.80 13.49 -14.66
C TYR A 93 4.36 12.06 -14.65
N THR A 94 3.50 11.07 -14.48
CA THR A 94 3.88 9.65 -14.57
C THR A 94 3.05 8.94 -15.63
N LYS A 95 3.72 8.17 -16.48
CA LYS A 95 3.11 7.17 -17.37
C LYS A 95 3.65 5.80 -16.99
N LEU A 96 2.79 4.99 -16.40
CA LEU A 96 3.08 3.61 -16.02
C LEU A 96 2.44 2.67 -17.03
N ASN A 97 3.21 1.79 -17.65
CA ASN A 97 2.70 0.65 -18.41
C ASN A 97 2.66 -0.58 -17.50
N TYR A 98 1.48 -0.98 -17.04
CA TYR A 98 1.38 -2.10 -16.11
C TYR A 98 1.46 -3.48 -16.77
N ALA A 99 1.47 -3.56 -18.11
CA ALA A 99 1.66 -4.82 -18.82
C ALA A 99 3.12 -5.30 -18.79
N ASN A 100 4.07 -4.37 -18.68
CA ASN A 100 5.51 -4.69 -18.62
C ASN A 100 6.27 -4.02 -17.47
N GLY A 101 5.62 -3.16 -16.69
CA GLY A 101 6.21 -2.44 -15.58
C GLY A 101 7.06 -1.22 -15.98
N ASN A 102 7.08 -0.82 -17.25
CA ASN A 102 7.82 0.35 -17.68
C ASN A 102 7.18 1.62 -17.11
N LEU A 103 8.03 2.46 -16.51
CA LEU A 103 7.65 3.71 -15.87
C LEU A 103 8.45 4.85 -16.50
N ILE A 104 7.77 5.90 -16.96
CA ILE A 104 8.38 7.18 -17.28
C ILE A 104 7.78 8.22 -16.34
N GLN A 105 8.64 8.95 -15.64
CA GLN A 105 8.25 9.97 -14.67
C GLN A 105 9.12 11.21 -14.87
N SER A 106 8.47 12.38 -14.95
CA SER A 106 9.18 13.65 -15.14
C SER A 106 8.35 14.86 -14.74
N ASN A 107 9.05 15.91 -14.31
CA ASN A 107 8.46 17.23 -14.10
C ASN A 107 8.35 18.04 -15.40
N ASP A 108 9.03 17.63 -16.48
CA ASP A 108 8.93 18.29 -17.79
C ASP A 108 7.96 17.52 -18.69
N LEU A 109 6.82 18.16 -18.99
CA LEU A 109 5.81 17.62 -19.90
C LEU A 109 6.38 17.35 -21.31
N ASN A 110 7.50 17.99 -21.68
CA ASN A 110 8.14 17.80 -22.97
C ASN A 110 8.86 16.47 -23.15
N GLU A 111 9.12 15.74 -22.06
CA GLU A 111 9.69 14.39 -22.12
C GLU A 111 8.67 13.34 -22.60
N PHE A 112 7.39 13.73 -22.73
CA PHE A 112 6.31 12.86 -23.16
C PHE A 112 5.90 13.11 -24.62
N SER A 113 5.32 12.08 -25.24
CA SER A 113 4.77 12.20 -26.60
C SER A 113 3.59 13.17 -26.65
N ASN A 114 3.30 13.78 -27.81
CA ASN A 114 2.17 14.71 -27.94
C ASN A 114 0.82 14.12 -27.51
N ASN A 115 0.61 12.81 -27.73
CA ASN A 115 -0.60 12.11 -27.29
C ASN A 115 -0.66 12.03 -25.75
N ASP A 116 0.46 11.73 -25.11
CA ASP A 116 0.56 11.67 -23.65
C ASP A 116 0.35 13.07 -23.03
N LYS A 117 0.92 14.12 -23.63
CA LYS A 117 0.70 15.51 -23.21
C LYS A 117 -0.79 15.85 -23.20
N ALA A 118 -1.52 15.51 -24.26
CA ALA A 118 -2.95 15.76 -24.36
C ALA A 118 -3.77 14.98 -23.30
N ILE A 119 -3.28 13.84 -22.83
CA ILE A 119 -3.90 13.09 -21.74
C ILE A 119 -3.65 13.83 -20.41
N PHE A 120 -2.42 14.23 -20.12
CA PHE A 120 -2.10 14.98 -18.91
C PHE A 120 -2.81 16.33 -18.83
N GLU A 121 -2.94 17.05 -19.95
CA GLU A 121 -3.70 18.31 -20.01
C GLU A 121 -5.18 18.13 -19.68
N LYS A 122 -5.78 16.99 -20.08
CA LYS A 122 -7.16 16.64 -19.71
C LYS A 122 -7.28 16.22 -18.25
N LEU A 123 -6.23 15.62 -17.70
CA LEU A 123 -6.19 15.17 -16.31
C LEU A 123 -6.00 16.31 -15.31
N ASN A 124 -5.43 17.43 -15.77
CA ASN A 124 -5.20 18.63 -14.97
C ASN A 124 -6.40 19.61 -14.93
N LYS A 125 -7.50 19.31 -15.65
CA LYS A 125 -8.73 20.11 -15.72
C LYS A 125 -9.83 19.49 -14.88
#